data_AF-M1XKB8-F1
#
_entry.id   AF-M1XKB8-F1
#
_cell.length_a   1.000
_cell.length_b   1.000
_cell.length_c   1.000
_cell.angle_alpha   90.00
_cell.angle_beta   90.00
_cell.angle_gamma   90.00
#
_symmetry.space_group_name_H-M   'P 1'
#
loop_
_entity.id
_entity.type
_entity.pdbx_description
1 polymer ?
#
loop_
_entity_poly.entity_id
_entity_poly.type
_entity_poly.pdbx_seq_one_letter_code
_entity_poly.pdbx_strand_id
1 'polypeptide(L)' 'MNEGNYTVSFAVPHSLTDGDNTELSIREYDDFGSMYEFELLDGSTRSVGKQLVSEITPVEE' A
#
# COMPACT_ATOMS: atom_id res chain seq x y z
N MET A 1 -3.03 -1.81 -13.25
CA MET A 1 -1.91 -0.98 -12.78
C MET A 1 -2.37 0.47 -12.71
N ASN A 2 -2.51 0.99 -11.49
CA ASN A 2 -2.71 2.41 -11.24
C ASN A 2 -1.33 3.03 -10.98
N GLU A 3 -0.82 3.82 -11.93
CA GLU A 3 0.49 4.47 -11.85
C GLU A 3 0.36 5.85 -11.19
N GLY A 4 1.09 6.08 -10.08
CA GLY A 4 1.07 7.34 -9.32
C GLY A 4 1.50 7.14 -7.86
N ASN A 5 1.98 8.18 -7.18
CA ASN A 5 2.30 8.01 -5.76
C ASN A 5 0.99 7.87 -4.94
N TYR A 6 0.88 6.81 -4.16
CA TYR A 6 -0.25 6.58 -3.26
C TYR A 6 0.22 6.40 -1.82
N THR A 7 -0.65 6.72 -0.88
CA THR A 7 -0.50 6.37 0.53
C THR A 7 -1.55 5.32 0.89
N VAL A 8 -1.07 4.18 1.37
CA VAL A 8 -1.90 3.08 1.88
C VAL A 8 -2.00 3.21 3.39
N SER A 9 -3.22 3.28 3.90
CA SER A 9 -3.51 3.24 5.33
C SER A 9 -3.96 1.84 5.71
N PHE A 10 -3.22 1.18 6.60
CA PHE A 10 -3.58 -0.12 7.17
C PHE A 10 -4.49 0.04 8.38
N ALA A 11 -5.35 -0.96 8.61
CA ALA A 11 -6.27 -0.97 9.76
C ALA A 11 -5.55 -1.15 11.11
N VAL A 12 -4.34 -1.73 11.08
CA VAL A 12 -3.46 -1.99 12.24
C VAL A 12 -2.00 -1.80 11.80
N PRO A 13 -1.06 -1.58 12.75
CA PRO A 13 0.37 -1.54 12.43
C PRO A 13 0.79 -2.76 11.58
N HIS A 14 1.48 -2.50 10.47
CA HIS A 14 1.78 -3.51 9.47
C HIS A 14 3.28 -3.77 9.41
N SER A 15 3.68 -5.01 9.09
CA SER A 15 5.11 -5.35 8.94
C SER A 15 5.82 -4.65 7.77
N LEU A 16 5.08 -3.89 6.96
CA LEU A 16 5.61 -3.12 5.84
C LEU A 16 5.87 -1.65 6.21
N THR A 17 5.37 -1.22 7.35
CA THR A 17 5.53 0.13 7.88
C THR A 17 6.53 0.12 9.04
N ASP A 18 7.07 1.28 9.39
CA ASP A 18 8.08 1.39 10.44
C ASP A 18 7.40 1.45 11.83
N GLY A 19 7.72 0.47 12.69
CA GLY A 19 7.22 0.41 14.07
C GLY A 19 5.70 0.28 14.17
N ASP A 20 5.07 1.23 14.87
CA ASP A 20 3.62 1.30 15.07
C ASP A 20 2.89 2.08 13.96
N ASN A 21 3.58 2.46 12.89
CA ASN A 21 2.99 3.23 11.82
C ASN A 21 1.99 2.38 11.01
N THR A 22 0.96 3.02 10.47
CA THR A 22 -0.08 2.38 9.65
C THR A 22 -0.07 2.88 8.22
N GLU A 23 0.77 3.85 7.88
CA GLU A 23 0.81 4.47 6.56
C GLU A 23 2.02 3.99 5.75
N LEU A 24 1.79 3.59 4.51
CA LEU A 24 2.82 3.12 3.58
C LEU A 24 2.71 3.87 2.25
N SER A 25 3.80 4.52 1.84
CA SER A 25 3.90 5.14 0.53
C SER A 25 4.29 4.11 -0.54
N ILE A 26 3.54 4.10 -1.64
CA ILE A 26 3.70 3.17 -2.77
C ILE A 26 3.69 3.95 -4.10
N ARG A 27 4.28 3.37 -5.16
CA ARG A 27 4.33 3.93 -6.51
C ARG A 27 3.20 3.49 -7.42
N GLU A 28 2.68 2.32 -7.16
CA GLU A 28 1.57 1.76 -7.90
C GLU A 28 0.98 0.60 -7.11
N TYR A 29 -0.24 0.24 -7.48
CA TYR A 29 -0.87 -0.97 -6.99
C TYR A 29 -1.68 -1.68 -8.07
N ASP A 30 -1.78 -2.98 -7.91
CA ASP A 30 -2.67 -3.84 -8.69
C ASP A 30 -3.63 -4.62 -7.78
N ASP A 31 -4.83 -4.91 -8.30
CA ASP A 31 -5.94 -5.49 -7.56
C ASP A 31 -6.15 -6.94 -8.01
N PHE A 32 -5.77 -7.88 -7.16
CA PHE A 32 -5.91 -9.31 -7.42
C PHE A 32 -7.16 -9.92 -6.76
N GLY A 33 -8.23 -9.12 -6.59
CA GLY A 33 -9.50 -9.56 -6.00
C GLY A 33 -9.47 -9.68 -4.47
N SER A 34 -8.64 -10.57 -3.93
CA SER A 34 -8.49 -10.80 -2.46
C SER A 34 -7.27 -10.11 -1.85
N MET A 35 -6.32 -9.68 -2.67
CA MET A 35 -5.10 -9.01 -2.26
C MET A 35 -4.82 -7.80 -3.17
N TYR A 36 -4.08 -6.84 -2.63
CA TYR A 36 -3.39 -5.82 -3.41
C TYR A 36 -1.93 -6.23 -3.59
N GLU A 37 -1.38 -5.97 -4.76
CA GLU A 37 0.06 -5.96 -4.98
C GLU A 37 0.52 -4.52 -5.03
N PHE A 38 1.42 -4.15 -4.13
CA PHE A 38 1.96 -2.80 -4.01
C PHE A 38 3.39 -2.77 -4.56
N GLU A 39 3.69 -1.84 -5.44
CA GLU A 39 5.06 -1.46 -5.75
C GLU A 39 5.51 -0.37 -4.76
N LEU A 40 6.55 -0.67 -3.99
CA LEU A 40 7.11 0.28 -3.03
C LEU A 40 7.97 1.34 -3.73
N LEU A 41 8.29 2.44 -3.03
CA LEU A 41 9.17 3.50 -3.54
C LEU A 41 10.59 3.01 -3.92
N ASP A 42 11.01 1.86 -3.40
CA ASP A 42 12.27 1.17 -3.70
C ASP A 42 12.21 0.33 -5.00
N GLY A 43 11.02 0.13 -5.59
CA GLY A 43 10.80 -0.73 -6.76
C GLY A 43 10.59 -2.21 -6.40
N SER A 44 10.66 -2.57 -5.12
CA SER A 44 10.25 -3.88 -4.63
C SER A 44 8.72 -4.00 -4.61
N THR A 45 8.19 -5.19 -4.95
CA THR A 45 6.75 -5.47 -4.88
C THR A 45 6.37 -6.26 -3.62
N ARG A 46 5.19 -5.98 -3.06
CA ARG A 46 4.65 -6.64 -1.87
C ARG A 46 3.15 -6.90 -2.00
N SER A 47 2.74 -8.13 -1.75
CA SER A 47 1.33 -8.50 -1.72
C SER A 47 0.76 -8.36 -0.31
N VAL A 48 -0.39 -7.69 -0.18
CA VAL A 48 -1.10 -7.48 1.08
C VAL A 48 -2.57 -7.84 0.92
N GLY A 49 -3.13 -8.56 1.90
CA GLY A 49 -4.56 -8.87 1.91
C GLY A 49 -5.41 -7.61 2.06
N LYS A 50 -6.47 -7.47 1.24
CA LYS A 50 -7.34 -6.28 1.29
C LYS A 50 -7.99 -6.05 2.65
N GLN A 51 -8.22 -7.13 3.40
CA GLN A 51 -8.74 -7.08 4.77
C GLN A 51 -7.85 -6.31 5.76
N LEU A 52 -6.57 -6.12 5.43
CA LEU A 52 -5.61 -5.37 6.25
C LEU A 52 -5.53 -3.89 5.83
N VAL A 53 -6.02 -3.56 4.64
CA VAL A 53 -5.99 -2.22 4.06
C VAL A 53 -7.28 -1.51 4.44
N SER A 54 -7.14 -0.35 5.08
CA SER A 54 -8.26 0.52 5.42
C SER A 54 -8.60 1.45 4.26
N GLU A 55 -7.58 2.10 3.67
CA GLU A 55 -7.76 3.08 2.61
C GLU A 55 -6.52 3.17 1.72
N ILE A 56 -6.70 3.58 0.47
CA ILE A 56 -5.62 3.93 -0.46
C ILE A 56 -5.96 5.30 -1.05
N THR A 57 -5.12 6.30 -0.81
CA THR A 57 -5.31 7.67 -1.29
C THR A 57 -4.19 8.06 -2.26
N PRO A 58 -4.51 8.78 -3.36
CA PRO A 58 -3.48 9.38 -4.19
C PRO A 58 -2.76 10.49 -3.42
N VAL A 59 -1.44 10.58 -3.56
CA VAL A 59 -0.67 11.72 -3.09
C VAL A 59 -0.82 12.82 -4.12
N GLU A 60 -1.62 13.84 -3.82
CA GLU A 60 -1.71 15.05 -4.66
C GLU A 60 -0.38 15.82 -4.56
N GLU A 61 0.25 16.12 -5.72
CA GLU A 61 1.48 16.91 -5.82
C GLU A 61 1.30 18.39 -5.43
#